data_AF-A0A9W8Q7Z4-F1
#
_entry.id   AF-A0A9W8Q7Z4-F1
#
_cell.length_a   1.000
_cell.length_b   1.000
_cell.length_c   1.000
_cell.angle_alpha   90.00
_cell.angle_beta   90.00
_cell.angle_gamma   90.00
#
_symmetry.space_group_name_H-M   'P 1'
#
loop_
_entity.id
_entity.type
_entity.pdbx_description
1 polymer ?
#
loop_
_entity_poly.entity_id
_entity_poly.type
_entity_poly.pdbx_seq_one_letter_code
_entity_poly.pdbx_strand_id
1 'polypeptide(L)'
;MQRKGSLSIMKLDAIIAGGFIAACFASASRNYKIHEQRQTASLDFVKSRVGDISAPIAARIALTQNNIESAETLIHELSDPDSPKFGRHLSRDEITNLFAPSNESSTAFVSGSLHPAYRLALFRFHLQGAGFTSTQLLAS
;
A
#
# COMPACT_ATOMS: atom_id res chain seq x y z
N MET A 1 -70.60 -17.15 2.83
CA MET A 1 -69.59 -18.25 2.81
C MET A 1 -68.24 -17.62 2.49
N GLN A 2 -67.34 -17.61 3.47
CA GLN A 2 -66.08 -16.86 3.51
C GLN A 2 -65.04 -17.42 2.51
N ARG A 3 -64.59 -16.64 1.51
CA ARG A 3 -63.31 -16.89 0.83
C ARG A 3 -62.23 -15.98 1.42
N LYS A 4 -61.58 -16.49 2.47
CA LYS A 4 -60.22 -16.11 2.87
C LYS A 4 -59.32 -16.20 1.63
N GLY A 5 -58.87 -15.07 1.07
CA GLY A 5 -58.02 -15.14 -0.13
C GLY A 5 -57.29 -13.87 -0.55
N SER A 6 -57.24 -12.82 0.29
CA SER A 6 -56.63 -11.53 -0.11
C SER A 6 -55.61 -10.99 0.89
N LEU A 7 -55.59 -11.48 2.13
CA LEU A 7 -54.75 -10.90 3.21
C LEU A 7 -53.32 -11.47 3.31
N SER A 8 -52.98 -12.49 2.53
CA SER A 8 -51.65 -13.13 2.51
C SER A 8 -50.70 -12.55 1.47
N ILE A 9 -51.22 -11.95 0.39
CA ILE A 9 -50.41 -11.45 -0.73
C ILE A 9 -49.85 -10.04 -0.44
N MET A 10 -50.63 -9.14 0.18
CA MET A 10 -50.17 -7.77 0.52
C MET A 10 -49.08 -7.74 1.61
N LYS A 11 -48.96 -8.79 2.43
CA LYS A 11 -47.91 -8.90 3.46
C LYS A 11 -46.54 -9.28 2.89
N LEU A 12 -46.51 -9.93 1.72
CA LEU A 12 -45.28 -10.31 1.04
C LEU A 12 -44.63 -9.11 0.33
N ASP A 13 -45.43 -8.26 -0.32
CA ASP A 13 -44.91 -7.03 -0.96
C ASP A 13 -44.31 -6.05 0.05
N ALA A 14 -44.93 -5.93 1.24
CA ALA A 14 -44.42 -5.08 2.30
C ALA A 14 -43.06 -5.56 2.86
N ILE A 15 -42.82 -6.88 2.87
CA ILE A 15 -41.54 -7.46 3.32
C ILE A 15 -40.44 -7.27 2.26
N ILE A 16 -40.78 -7.37 0.97
CA ILE A 16 -39.82 -7.14 -0.12
C ILE A 16 -39.46 -5.65 -0.23
N ALA A 17 -40.42 -4.75 -0.07
CA ALA A 17 -40.17 -3.30 -0.06
C ALA A 17 -39.43 -2.82 1.21
N GLY A 18 -39.70 -3.41 2.37
CA GLY A 18 -39.01 -3.09 3.63
C GLY A 18 -37.59 -3.65 3.71
N GLY A 19 -37.32 -4.79 3.08
CA GLY A 19 -35.99 -5.42 3.06
C GLY A 19 -34.97 -4.73 2.15
N PHE A 20 -35.42 -3.96 1.15
CA PHE A 20 -34.52 -3.37 0.15
C PHE A 20 -33.85 -2.06 0.59
N ILE A 21 -34.38 -1.37 1.61
CA ILE A 21 -33.83 -0.08 2.06
C ILE A 21 -32.63 -0.26 3.02
N ALA A 22 -32.41 -1.46 3.57
CA ALA A 22 -31.36 -1.71 4.56
C ALA A 22 -30.00 -2.17 3.96
N ALA A 23 -29.75 -2.02 2.65
CA ALA A 23 -28.66 -2.75 2.00
C ALA A 23 -27.39 -1.95 1.64
N CYS A 24 -27.31 -0.61 1.76
CA CYS A 24 -26.14 0.11 1.19
C CYS A 24 -25.59 1.27 2.03
N PHE A 25 -25.38 1.09 3.33
CA PHE A 25 -24.45 1.95 4.09
C PHE A 25 -23.21 1.17 4.55
N ALA A 26 -22.55 0.49 3.60
CA ALA A 26 -21.15 0.11 3.81
C ALA A 26 -20.30 1.39 3.65
N SER A 27 -20.24 2.20 4.70
CA SER A 27 -19.25 3.27 4.76
C SER A 27 -17.87 2.60 4.74
N ALA A 28 -17.05 2.91 3.73
CA ALA A 28 -15.66 2.48 3.72
C ALA A 28 -14.97 3.09 4.95
N SER A 29 -14.81 2.30 6.01
CA SER A 29 -14.06 2.72 7.18
C SER A 29 -12.67 3.13 6.73
N ARG A 30 -12.28 4.37 7.01
CA ARG A 30 -10.92 4.85 6.78
C ARG A 30 -10.00 4.16 7.80
N ASN A 31 -9.61 2.93 7.50
CA ASN A 31 -8.70 2.13 8.32
C ASN A 31 -7.24 2.48 8.00
N TYR A 32 -6.87 3.76 8.07
CA TYR A 32 -5.47 4.17 7.98
C TYR A 32 -5.13 5.05 9.18
N LYS A 33 -3.95 4.82 9.75
CA LYS A 33 -3.40 5.61 10.84
C LYS A 33 -2.33 6.52 10.27
N ILE A 34 -2.51 7.83 10.41
CA ILE A 34 -1.46 8.79 10.07
C ILE A 34 -0.43 8.70 11.18
N HIS A 35 0.76 8.20 10.86
CA HIS A 35 1.89 8.18 11.78
C HIS A 35 2.55 9.55 11.83
N GLU A 36 2.78 10.15 10.67
CA GLU A 36 3.39 11.46 10.53
C GLU A 36 2.83 12.17 9.30
N GLN A 37 2.57 13.45 9.42
CA GLN A 37 2.18 14.31 8.31
C GLN A 37 2.77 15.69 8.53
N ARG A 38 3.45 16.22 7.49
CA ARG A 38 3.87 17.62 7.48
C ARG A 38 2.65 18.50 7.23
N GLN A 39 2.35 19.41 8.17
CA GLN A 39 1.17 20.28 8.09
C GLN A 39 1.40 21.56 7.28
N THR A 40 2.65 22.03 7.19
CA THR A 40 3.01 23.29 6.53
C THR A 40 4.07 23.11 5.46
N ALA A 41 3.95 23.88 4.38
CA ALA A 41 5.06 24.04 3.43
C ALA A 41 6.21 24.77 4.12
N SER A 42 7.45 24.51 3.70
CA SER A 42 8.60 25.28 4.19
C SER A 42 8.46 26.75 3.77
N LEU A 43 9.05 27.67 4.53
CA LEU A 43 8.85 29.13 4.37
C LEU A 43 9.21 29.63 2.97
N ASP A 44 10.12 28.95 2.27
CA ASP A 44 10.59 29.33 0.93
C ASP A 44 9.69 28.81 -0.21
N PHE A 45 8.61 28.09 0.10
CA PHE A 45 7.72 27.51 -0.92
C PHE A 45 6.44 28.32 -1.07
N VAL A 46 6.30 28.96 -2.23
CA VAL A 46 5.06 29.63 -2.64
C VAL A 46 4.30 28.73 -3.61
N LYS A 47 3.01 28.54 -3.36
CA LYS A 47 2.12 27.82 -4.28
C LYS A 47 2.03 28.60 -5.60
N SER A 48 2.56 28.02 -6.68
CA SER A 48 2.53 28.63 -8.01
C SER A 48 1.19 28.37 -8.73
N ARG A 49 0.88 27.10 -9.03
CA ARG A 49 -0.26 26.72 -9.88
C ARG A 49 -0.76 25.31 -9.55
N VAL A 50 -2.03 25.04 -9.81
CA VAL A 50 -2.65 23.72 -9.65
C VAL A 50 -2.04 22.71 -10.63
N GLY A 51 -1.66 21.52 -10.18
CA GLY A 51 -1.15 20.39 -10.97
C GLY A 51 -1.93 20.08 -12.26
N ASP A 52 -1.27 19.54 -13.28
CA ASP A 52 -2.00 18.99 -14.44
C ASP A 52 -2.58 17.65 -13.98
N ILE A 53 -3.88 17.46 -14.21
CA ILE A 53 -4.61 16.26 -13.78
C ILE A 53 -4.13 15.03 -14.55
N SER A 54 -3.66 15.21 -15.78
CA SER A 54 -3.21 14.12 -16.65
C SER A 54 -1.70 13.87 -16.58
N ALA A 55 -0.95 14.69 -15.83
CA ALA A 55 0.49 14.51 -15.71
C ALA A 55 0.82 13.27 -14.84
N PRO A 56 1.68 12.35 -15.31
CA PRO A 56 2.08 11.19 -14.53
C PRO A 56 2.94 11.62 -13.33
N ILE A 57 2.61 11.12 -12.15
CA ILE A 57 3.39 11.33 -10.92
C ILE A 57 4.01 10.00 -10.52
N ALA A 58 5.35 9.97 -10.43
CA ALA A 58 6.07 8.82 -9.89
C ALA A 58 6.00 8.84 -8.36
N ALA A 59 5.12 8.03 -7.78
CA ALA A 59 5.04 7.80 -6.35
C ALA A 59 5.79 6.52 -5.96
N ARG A 60 6.44 6.53 -4.79
CA ARG A 60 7.02 5.34 -4.17
C ARG A 60 6.23 5.03 -2.92
N ILE A 61 5.80 3.77 -2.78
CA ILE A 61 4.99 3.32 -1.66
C ILE A 61 5.80 2.24 -0.95
N ALA A 62 6.11 2.48 0.32
CA ALA A 62 6.78 1.51 1.17
C ALA A 62 5.73 0.58 1.78
N LEU A 63 5.87 -0.72 1.54
CA LEU A 63 5.04 -1.74 2.17
C LEU A 63 5.55 -2.05 3.58
N THR A 64 4.67 -2.62 4.41
CA THR A 64 5.04 -3.06 5.76
C THR A 64 6.10 -4.15 5.67
N GLN A 65 7.25 -3.88 6.30
CA GLN A 65 8.37 -4.82 6.40
C GLN A 65 8.06 -5.88 7.45
N ASN A 66 8.54 -7.11 7.23
CA ASN A 66 8.43 -8.18 8.22
C ASN A 66 9.61 -8.14 9.21
N ASN A 67 9.50 -8.85 10.34
CA ASN A 67 10.60 -9.06 11.29
C ASN A 67 11.21 -7.79 11.92
N ILE A 68 10.46 -6.69 11.99
CA ILE A 68 10.94 -5.41 12.52
C ILE A 68 11.29 -5.53 14.01
N GLU A 69 10.59 -6.37 14.76
CA GLU A 69 10.90 -6.69 16.15
C GLU A 69 12.29 -7.32 16.34
N SER A 70 12.80 -8.01 15.33
CA SER A 70 14.13 -8.63 15.38
C SER A 70 15.25 -7.64 15.06
N ALA A 71 14.92 -6.48 14.48
CA ALA A 71 15.90 -5.50 14.03
C ALA A 71 16.75 -4.97 15.19
N GLU A 72 16.12 -4.67 16.33
CA GLU A 72 16.82 -4.16 17.51
C GLU A 72 17.86 -5.17 18.03
N THR A 73 17.46 -6.43 18.20
CA THR A 73 18.36 -7.49 18.66
C THR A 73 19.50 -7.71 17.69
N LEU A 74 19.23 -7.71 16.38
CA LEU A 74 20.27 -7.87 15.37
C LEU A 74 21.26 -6.71 15.37
N ILE A 75 20.78 -5.47 15.44
CA ILE A 75 21.65 -4.29 15.53
C ILE A 75 22.50 -4.36 16.79
N HIS A 76 21.92 -4.78 17.92
CA HIS A 76 22.63 -4.94 19.18
C HIS A 76 23.72 -6.01 19.07
N GLU A 77 23.39 -7.23 18.64
CA GLU A 77 24.36 -8.33 18.48
C GLU A 77 25.51 -8.00 17.52
N LEU A 78 25.25 -7.20 16.49
CA LEU A 78 26.26 -6.81 15.50
C LEU A 78 27.14 -5.65 15.95
N SER A 79 26.66 -4.83 16.90
CA SER A 79 27.32 -3.61 17.37
C SER A 79 27.91 -3.73 18.77
N ASP A 80 27.57 -4.79 19.50
CA ASP A 80 28.13 -5.08 20.82
C ASP A 80 29.54 -5.69 20.69
N PRO A 81 30.61 -5.06 21.20
CA PRO A 81 31.97 -5.59 21.14
C PRO A 81 32.15 -6.92 21.88
N ASP A 82 31.31 -7.22 22.86
CA ASP A 82 31.36 -8.48 23.62
C ASP A 82 30.60 -9.61 22.91
N SER A 83 29.84 -9.30 21.85
CA SER A 83 29.12 -10.28 21.05
C SER A 83 30.06 -11.02 20.08
N PRO A 84 29.90 -12.36 19.93
CA PRO A 84 30.65 -13.12 18.92
C PRO A 84 30.31 -12.73 17.48
N LYS A 85 29.26 -11.92 17.28
CA LYS A 85 28.85 -11.42 15.96
C LYS A 85 29.27 -9.96 15.71
N PHE A 86 30.04 -9.35 16.61
CA PHE A 86 30.52 -7.98 16.45
C PHE A 86 31.16 -7.75 15.07
N GLY A 87 30.74 -6.68 14.39
CA GLY A 87 31.27 -6.28 13.08
C GLY A 87 30.86 -7.17 11.90
N ARG A 88 30.06 -8.22 12.11
CA ARG A 88 29.59 -9.13 11.04
C ARG A 88 28.30 -8.62 10.38
N HIS A 89 28.38 -7.46 9.73
CA HIS A 89 27.21 -6.85 9.09
C HIS A 89 26.58 -7.75 8.02
N LEU A 90 25.26 -7.65 7.90
CA LEU A 90 24.49 -8.37 6.88
C LEU A 90 24.76 -7.78 5.49
N SER A 91 24.81 -8.65 4.48
CA SER A 91 24.82 -8.21 3.09
C SER A 91 23.48 -7.60 2.68
N ARG A 92 23.47 -6.86 1.56
CA ARG A 92 22.25 -6.24 1.03
C ARG A 92 21.14 -7.27 0.80
N ASP A 93 21.48 -8.43 0.27
CA ASP A 93 20.50 -9.47 -0.07
C ASP A 93 19.93 -10.11 1.19
N GLU A 94 20.77 -10.33 2.21
CA GLU A 94 20.32 -10.84 3.51
C GLU A 94 19.35 -9.85 4.18
N ILE A 95 19.68 -8.55 4.20
CA ILE A 95 18.78 -7.51 4.75
C ILE A 95 17.46 -7.48 3.98
N THR A 96 17.53 -7.51 2.65
CA THR A 96 16.34 -7.45 1.79
C THR A 96 15.42 -8.63 2.04
N ASN A 97 15.97 -9.84 2.15
CA ASN A 97 15.20 -11.04 2.40
C ASN A 97 14.64 -11.09 3.83
N LEU A 98 15.41 -10.62 4.80
CA LEU A 98 15.01 -10.64 6.21
C LEU A 98 13.84 -9.69 6.50
N PHE A 99 13.84 -8.51 5.88
CA PHE A 99 12.80 -7.49 6.08
C PHE A 99 11.79 -7.42 4.93
N ALA A 100 11.79 -8.40 4.03
CA ALA A 100 10.88 -8.44 2.89
C ALA A 100 9.41 -8.42 3.37
N PRO A 101 8.54 -7.62 2.73
CA PRO A 101 7.09 -7.71 2.94
C PRO A 101 6.58 -9.11 2.59
N SER A 102 5.46 -9.51 3.18
CA SER A 102 4.82 -10.78 2.82
C SER A 102 4.38 -10.78 1.35
N ASN A 103 4.40 -11.97 0.73
CA ASN A 103 3.92 -12.15 -0.65
C ASN A 103 2.47 -11.67 -0.78
N GLU A 104 1.62 -11.98 0.20
CA GLU A 104 0.23 -11.54 0.26
C GLU A 104 0.09 -10.01 0.27
N SER A 105 0.93 -9.30 1.02
CA SER A 105 0.90 -7.83 1.06
C SER A 105 1.28 -7.24 -0.29
N SER A 106 2.29 -7.82 -0.95
CA SER A 106 2.76 -7.39 -2.26
C SER A 106 1.73 -7.65 -3.35
N THR A 107 1.11 -8.82 -3.37
CA THR A 107 0.06 -9.19 -4.35
C THR A 107 -1.21 -8.39 -4.13
N ALA A 108 -1.64 -8.21 -2.87
CA ALA A 108 -2.82 -7.41 -2.55
C ALA A 108 -2.63 -5.94 -2.96
N PHE A 109 -1.45 -5.36 -2.72
CA PHE A 109 -1.15 -3.99 -3.13
C PHE A 109 -1.20 -3.84 -4.66
N VAL A 110 -0.57 -4.75 -5.40
CA VAL A 110 -0.58 -4.74 -6.87
C VAL A 110 -1.99 -4.99 -7.42
N SER A 111 -2.81 -5.81 -6.78
CA SER A 111 -4.18 -6.06 -7.25
C SER A 111 -5.14 -4.90 -6.93
N GLY A 112 -5.02 -4.29 -5.75
CA GLY A 112 -5.95 -3.27 -5.28
C GLY A 112 -5.63 -1.88 -5.81
N SER A 113 -4.36 -1.53 -5.92
CA SER A 113 -3.93 -0.23 -6.46
C SER A 113 -4.07 -0.18 -7.97
N LEU A 114 -4.27 -1.35 -8.62
CA LEU A 114 -4.03 -1.50 -10.04
C LEU A 114 -5.22 -2.03 -10.92
N HIS A 115 -6.09 -1.15 -11.45
CA HIS A 115 -6.97 -1.34 -12.62
C HIS A 115 -6.23 -2.00 -13.80
N PRO A 116 -6.85 -2.98 -14.48
CA PRO A 116 -6.19 -3.82 -15.48
C PRO A 116 -5.51 -3.06 -16.63
N ALA A 117 -6.03 -1.89 -17.00
CA ALA A 117 -5.52 -1.09 -18.12
C ALA A 117 -4.08 -0.56 -17.94
N TYR A 118 -3.62 -0.35 -16.70
CA TYR A 118 -2.28 0.19 -16.43
C TYR A 118 -1.35 -0.84 -15.77
N ARG A 119 -1.79 -2.10 -15.67
CA ARG A 119 -1.01 -3.24 -15.16
C ARG A 119 0.24 -3.56 -16.00
N LEU A 120 0.23 -3.16 -17.28
CA LEU A 120 1.35 -3.31 -18.21
C LEU A 120 2.35 -2.15 -18.14
N ALA A 121 1.97 -0.98 -17.61
CA ALA A 121 2.82 0.22 -17.59
C ALA A 121 3.75 0.29 -16.37
N LEU A 122 3.38 -0.36 -15.25
CA LEU A 122 4.14 -0.30 -13.99
C LEU A 122 4.99 -1.55 -13.71
N PHE A 123 4.91 -2.59 -14.55
CA PHE A 123 5.81 -3.76 -14.48
C PHE A 123 7.16 -3.49 -15.19
N ARG A 124 7.83 -2.39 -14.81
CA ARG A 124 9.28 -2.23 -15.01
C ARG A 124 9.97 -2.16 -13.64
N PHE A 125 9.72 -3.17 -12.82
CA PHE A 125 10.61 -3.56 -11.73
C PHE A 125 11.38 -4.79 -12.22
N HIS A 126 12.37 -4.56 -13.08
CA HIS A 126 13.34 -5.59 -13.41
C HIS A 126 14.48 -5.49 -12.39
N LEU A 127 14.82 -6.61 -11.79
CA LEU A 127 15.96 -6.82 -10.90
C LEU A 127 17.24 -6.32 -11.58
N GLN A 128 17.59 -5.05 -11.40
CA GLN A 128 18.89 -4.51 -11.83
C GLN A 128 19.82 -4.46 -10.63
N GLY A 129 20.18 -5.64 -10.12
CA GLY A 129 21.42 -5.82 -9.40
C GLY A 129 22.55 -5.95 -10.41
N ALA A 130 23.20 -4.85 -10.79
CA ALA A 130 24.58 -4.81 -11.30
C ALA A 130 24.94 -3.39 -11.74
N GLY A 131 26.06 -2.87 -11.21
CA GLY A 131 26.93 -1.95 -11.94
C GLY A 131 26.55 -0.48 -11.91
N PHE A 132 27.11 0.23 -10.93
CA PHE A 132 27.35 1.66 -11.02
C PHE A 132 28.48 1.90 -12.03
N THR A 133 28.20 2.48 -13.21
CA THR A 133 29.24 3.12 -14.03
C THR A 133 28.71 4.43 -14.60
N SER A 134 29.28 5.51 -14.09
CA SER A 134 29.23 6.85 -14.65
C SER A 134 29.89 6.85 -16.03
N THR A 135 29.16 7.25 -17.06
CA THR A 135 29.73 7.69 -18.35
C THR A 135 28.95 8.90 -18.85
N GLN A 136 29.51 10.07 -18.53
CA GLN A 136 29.82 11.20 -19.42
C GLN A 136 28.74 11.76 -20.35
N LEU A 137 28.46 13.05 -20.11
CA LEU A 137 28.38 14.13 -21.11
C LEU A 137 29.00 13.80 -22.48
N LEU A 138 28.24 13.94 -23.57
CA LEU A 138 28.58 14.85 -24.67
C LEU A 138 27.40 15.02 -25.64
N ALA A 139 27.39 16.20 -26.27
CA ALA A 139 26.45 16.75 -27.23
C ALA A 139 26.17 15.89 -28.49
N SER A 140 24.97 16.05 -29.05
CA SER A 140 24.76 16.78 -30.31
C SER A 140 23.31 17.22 -30.45
#